data_AF-A0A1X1TVQ3-F1
#
_entry.id   AF-A0A1X1TVQ3-F1
#
_cell.length_a   1.000
_cell.length_b   1.000
_cell.length_c   1.000
_cell.angle_alpha   90.00
_cell.angle_beta   90.00
_cell.angle_gamma   90.00
#
_symmetry.space_group_name_H-M   'P 1'
#
loop_
_entity.id
_entity.type
_entity.pdbx_description
1 polymer ?
#
loop_
_entity_poly.entity_id
_entity_poly.type
_entity_poly.pdbx_seq_one_letter_code
_entity_poly.pdbx_strand_id
1 'polypeptide(L)'
;MTELLFSYGTLQLPEVQRATFGREVPGHCDAIVGYDLDYVTITDPHVITTSGSDRHPILRPAAGAGAHVDGMVFEISATELAAADEYEVHDYRRIAVPLRSGVTAWVYVFAG
;
A
#
# COMPACT_ATOMS: atom_id res chain seq x y z
N MET A 1 1.01 -12.90 15.89
CA MET A 1 0.95 -11.44 16.12
C MET A 1 0.13 -10.85 14.99
N THR A 2 -0.66 -9.83 15.30
CA THR A 2 -1.48 -9.12 14.31
C THR A 2 -0.69 -7.90 13.84
N GLU A 3 -0.61 -7.74 12.53
CA GLU A 3 0.05 -6.65 11.82
C GLU A 3 -1.04 -5.78 11.16
N LEU A 4 -0.75 -4.50 11.00
CA LEU A 4 -1.61 -3.57 10.29
C LEU A 4 -1.01 -3.29 8.92
N LEU A 5 -1.80 -3.51 7.87
CA LEU A 5 -1.41 -3.22 6.49
C LEU A 5 -2.35 -2.19 5.88
N PHE A 6 -1.81 -1.02 5.59
CA PHE A 6 -2.50 0.04 4.87
C PHE A 6 -2.39 -0.18 3.36
N SER A 7 -3.52 -0.08 2.67
CA SER A 7 -3.61 -0.10 1.22
C SER A 7 -4.41 1.08 0.71
N TYR A 8 -3.86 1.73 -0.31
CA TYR A 8 -4.51 2.75 -1.12
C TYR A 8 -4.75 2.25 -2.56
N GLY A 9 -4.62 0.94 -2.79
CA GLY A 9 -4.62 0.31 -4.11
C GLY A 9 -5.52 -0.92 -4.23
N THR A 10 -5.18 -1.81 -5.16
CA THR A 10 -5.98 -2.99 -5.57
C THR A 10 -6.19 -4.02 -4.46
N LEU A 11 -5.36 -4.04 -3.43
CA LEU A 11 -5.53 -4.94 -2.27
C LEU A 11 -6.85 -4.67 -1.49
N GLN A 12 -7.51 -3.54 -1.75
CA GLN A 12 -8.86 -3.26 -1.25
C GLN A 12 -9.95 -4.13 -1.91
N LEU A 13 -9.66 -4.74 -3.06
CA LEU A 13 -10.61 -5.57 -3.80
C LEU A 13 -10.73 -6.96 -3.17
N PRO A 14 -11.95 -7.45 -2.91
CA PRO A 14 -12.16 -8.77 -2.30
C PRO A 14 -11.55 -9.93 -3.09
N GLU A 15 -11.53 -9.88 -4.43
CA GLU A 15 -10.87 -10.90 -5.25
C GLU A 15 -9.36 -10.94 -5.05
N VAL A 16 -8.71 -9.79 -4.88
CA VAL A 16 -7.26 -9.70 -4.65
C VAL A 16 -6.94 -10.23 -3.25
N GLN A 17 -7.73 -9.87 -2.23
CA GLN A 17 -7.55 -10.42 -0.89
C GLN A 17 -7.70 -11.94 -0.85
N ARG A 18 -8.69 -12.49 -1.56
CA ARG A 18 -8.84 -13.95 -1.66
C ARG A 18 -7.66 -14.60 -2.38
N ALA A 19 -7.12 -13.97 -3.43
CA ALA A 19 -5.97 -14.50 -4.15
C ALA A 19 -4.69 -14.44 -3.31
N THR A 20 -4.48 -13.37 -2.55
CA THR A 20 -3.25 -13.15 -1.76
C THR A 20 -3.30 -13.82 -0.38
N PHE A 21 -4.43 -13.75 0.33
CA PHE A 21 -4.57 -14.22 1.72
C PHE A 21 -5.44 -15.49 1.86
N GLY A 22 -6.10 -15.93 0.78
CA GLY A 22 -7.07 -17.04 0.84
C GLY A 22 -8.41 -16.69 1.48
N ARG A 23 -8.60 -15.44 1.94
CA ARG A 23 -9.82 -14.93 2.57
C ARG A 23 -9.90 -13.41 2.45
N GLU A 24 -11.07 -12.85 2.72
CA GLU A 24 -11.20 -11.42 2.99
C GLU A 24 -10.68 -11.12 4.39
N VAL A 25 -9.93 -10.02 4.52
CA VAL A 25 -9.33 -9.58 5.79
C VAL A 25 -10.12 -8.40 6.37
N PRO A 26 -10.34 -8.35 7.69
CA PRO A 26 -11.05 -7.24 8.29
C PRO A 26 -10.25 -5.96 8.11
N GLY A 27 -10.93 -4.89 7.71
CA GLY A 27 -10.31 -3.59 7.55
C GLY A 27 -11.27 -2.44 7.77
N HIS A 28 -10.72 -1.26 7.96
CA HIS A 28 -11.46 -0.02 8.15
C HIS A 28 -10.79 1.14 7.41
N CYS A 29 -11.57 2.17 7.10
CA CYS A 29 -11.06 3.37 6.46
C CYS A 29 -10.10 4.10 7.42
N ASP A 30 -8.93 4.48 6.92
CA ASP A 30 -7.97 5.32 7.61
C ASP A 30 -7.22 6.18 6.59
N ALA A 31 -6.31 7.03 7.04
CA ALA A 31 -5.48 7.83 6.16
C ALA A 31 -4.05 7.92 6.66
N ILE A 32 -3.07 7.88 5.75
CA ILE A 32 -1.68 8.22 6.07
C ILE A 32 -1.60 9.74 6.25
N VAL A 33 -0.97 10.22 7.31
CA VAL A 33 -0.79 11.66 7.57
C VAL A 33 0.64 12.11 7.32
N GLY A 34 0.80 13.33 6.79
CA GLY A 34 2.13 13.89 6.49
C GLY A 34 2.73 13.43 5.17
N TYR A 35 1.92 12.77 4.33
CA TYR A 35 2.29 12.35 2.98
C TYR A 35 1.22 12.81 1.97
N ASP A 36 1.67 13.15 0.77
CA ASP A 36 0.84 13.32 -0.42
C ASP A 36 0.97 12.08 -1.31
N LEU A 37 -0.12 11.72 -1.98
CA LEU A 37 -0.08 10.78 -3.09
C LEU A 37 0.32 11.54 -4.36
N ASP A 38 1.43 11.14 -4.96
CA ASP A 38 1.91 11.67 -6.24
C ASP A 38 2.05 10.52 -7.24
N TYR A 39 2.32 10.84 -8.51
CA TYR A 39 2.52 9.83 -9.54
C TYR A 39 3.86 10.04 -10.22
N VAL A 40 4.65 8.97 -10.32
CA VAL A 40 5.84 8.95 -11.17
C VAL A 40 5.48 8.28 -12.50
N THR A 41 5.97 8.85 -13.60
CA THR A 41 5.94 8.19 -14.90
C THR A 41 7.17 7.31 -15.03
N ILE A 42 6.95 6.00 -15.10
CA ILE A 42 7.97 5.00 -15.36
C ILE A 42 8.10 4.83 -16.87
N THR A 43 9.32 4.92 -17.38
CA THR A 43 9.64 4.71 -18.80
C THR A 43 10.21 3.33 -19.08
N ASP A 44 10.42 2.52 -18.05
CA ASP A 44 10.90 1.15 -18.20
C ASP A 44 9.83 0.29 -18.89
N PRO A 45 10.10 -0.25 -20.10
CA PRO A 45 9.11 -1.04 -20.83
C PRO A 45 8.68 -2.32 -20.09
N HIS A 46 9.57 -2.89 -19.27
CA HIS A 46 9.26 -4.09 -18.50
C HIS A 46 8.25 -3.78 -17.40
N VAL A 47 8.45 -2.68 -16.68
CA VAL A 47 7.56 -2.24 -15.59
C VAL A 47 6.19 -1.83 -16.13
N ILE A 48 6.14 -1.12 -17.27
CA ILE A 48 4.86 -0.77 -17.93
C ILE A 48 4.11 -2.03 -18.36
N THR A 49 4.81 -3.03 -18.89
CA THR A 49 4.19 -4.29 -19.35
C THR A 49 3.61 -5.08 -18.18
N THR A 50 4.31 -5.12 -17.05
CA THR A 50 3.89 -5.87 -15.85
C THR A 50 2.75 -5.18 -15.09
N SER A 51 2.83 -3.85 -14.91
CA SER A 51 1.83 -3.06 -14.17
C SER A 51 0.62 -2.66 -15.03
N GLY A 52 0.76 -2.66 -16.36
CA GLY A 52 -0.24 -2.16 -17.30
C GLY A 52 -0.39 -0.64 -17.33
N SER A 53 0.48 0.11 -16.64
CA SER A 53 0.44 1.57 -16.55
C SER A 53 1.85 2.16 -16.59
N ASP A 54 2.05 3.33 -17.19
CA ASP A 54 3.28 4.11 -17.03
C ASP A 54 3.23 4.98 -15.77
N ARG A 55 2.04 5.23 -15.21
CA ARG A 55 1.86 6.05 -14.01
C ARG A 55 1.77 5.18 -12.76
N HIS A 56 2.71 5.38 -11.85
CA HIS A 56 2.82 4.62 -10.60
C HIS A 56 2.64 5.55 -9.40
N PRO A 57 1.75 5.20 -8.45
CA PRO A 57 1.53 6.00 -7.25
C PRO A 57 2.74 5.93 -6.31
N ILE A 58 3.20 7.08 -5.83
CA ILE A 58 4.26 7.23 -4.84
C ILE A 58 3.76 8.04 -3.64
N LEU A 59 4.24 7.72 -2.44
CA LEU A 59 4.05 8.55 -1.26
C LEU A 59 5.19 9.54 -1.12
N ARG A 60 4.88 10.84 -1.20
CA ARG A 60 5.86 11.93 -1.02
C ARG A 60 5.60 12.64 0.32
N PRO A 61 6.63 12.85 1.17
CA PRO A 61 6.47 13.66 2.37
C PRO A 61 5.91 15.03 2.02
N ALA A 62 4.84 15.43 2.70
CA ALA A 62 4.16 16.68 2.42
C ALA A 62 4.78 17.84 3.19
N ALA A 63 4.86 19.01 2.56
CA ALA A 63 5.37 20.24 3.20
C ALA A 63 4.30 20.98 4.03
N GLY A 64 3.01 20.66 3.83
CA GLY A 64 1.88 21.34 4.46
C GLY A 64 1.23 20.54 5.58
N ALA A 65 0.77 21.24 6.62
CA ALA A 65 -0.05 20.66 7.67
C ALA A 65 -1.47 20.37 7.13
N GLY A 66 -1.75 19.11 6.80
CA GLY A 66 -3.08 18.67 6.32
C GLY A 66 -3.07 17.64 5.20
N ALA A 67 -1.90 17.38 4.60
CA ALA A 67 -1.74 16.33 3.62
C ALA A 67 -2.05 14.95 4.21
N HIS A 68 -2.91 14.22 3.50
CA HIS A 68 -3.26 12.87 3.84
C HIS A 68 -3.57 12.05 2.59
N VAL A 69 -3.40 10.74 2.71
CA VAL A 69 -3.77 9.77 1.68
C VAL A 69 -4.81 8.83 2.28
N ASP A 70 -6.04 8.91 1.77
CA ASP A 70 -7.12 8.03 2.18
C ASP A 70 -6.91 6.60 1.64
N GLY A 71 -7.31 5.62 2.45
CA GLY A 71 -7.24 4.21 2.09
C GLY A 71 -7.90 3.34 3.15
N MET A 72 -7.49 2.08 3.16
CA MET A 72 -7.99 1.07 4.09
C MET A 72 -6.82 0.46 4.86
N VAL A 73 -6.98 0.29 6.17
CA VAL A 73 -6.05 -0.51 6.96
C VAL A 73 -6.68 -1.87 7.26
N PHE A 74 -5.91 -2.92 7.04
CA PHE A 74 -6.31 -4.31 7.24
C PHE A 74 -5.56 -4.92 8.42
N GLU A 75 -6.26 -5.71 9.23
CA GLU A 75 -5.65 -6.53 10.27
C GLU A 75 -5.29 -7.89 9.69
N ILE A 76 -4.00 -8.17 9.60
CA ILE A 76 -3.45 -9.40 9.01
C ILE A 76 -2.49 -10.08 9.98
N SER A 77 -2.26 -11.37 9.78
CA SER A 77 -1.23 -12.12 10.50
C SER A 77 0.15 -11.89 9.88
N ALA A 78 1.21 -12.21 10.63
CA ALA A 78 2.57 -12.18 10.11
C ALA A 78 2.78 -13.06 8.85
N THR A 79 2.05 -14.17 8.73
CA THR A 79 2.09 -15.03 7.53
C THR A 79 1.40 -14.37 6.34
N GLU A 80 0.24 -13.74 6.55
CA GLU A 80 -0.45 -12.97 5.50
C GLU A 80 0.38 -11.75 5.10
N LEU A 81 1.10 -11.12 6.03
CA LEU A 81 2.01 -10.03 5.72
C LEU A 81 3.17 -10.49 4.81
N ALA A 82 3.71 -11.70 5.03
CA ALA A 82 4.71 -12.29 4.13
C ALA A 82 4.11 -12.62 2.75
N ALA A 83 2.86 -13.08 2.67
CA ALA A 83 2.17 -13.26 1.39
C ALA A 83 1.93 -11.93 0.65
N ALA A 84 1.68 -10.85 1.38
CA ALA A 84 1.63 -9.51 0.79
C ALA A 84 2.99 -9.07 0.25
N ASP A 85 4.10 -9.40 0.91
CA ASP A 85 5.45 -9.13 0.39
C ASP A 85 5.68 -9.83 -0.95
N GLU A 86 5.20 -11.07 -1.09
CA GLU A 86 5.28 -11.84 -2.34
C GLU A 86 4.36 -11.31 -3.45
N TYR A 87 3.25 -10.66 -3.10
CA TYR A 87 2.34 -10.04 -4.07
C TYR A 87 2.89 -8.73 -4.65
N GLU A 88 3.50 -7.89 -3.83
CA GLU A 88 3.96 -6.53 -4.19
C GLU A 88 5.38 -6.49 -4.79
N VAL A 89 5.90 -7.63 -5.25
CA VAL A 89 7.30 -7.82 -5.68
C VAL A 89 7.80 -6.85 -6.79
N HIS A 90 9.13 -6.80 -6.90
CA HIS A 90 9.99 -6.10 -7.87
C HIS A 90 10.17 -4.60 -7.67
N ASP A 91 9.09 -3.83 -7.52
CA ASP A 91 9.19 -2.37 -7.58
C ASP A 91 8.73 -1.67 -6.30
N TYR A 92 8.13 -2.40 -5.35
CA TYR A 92 7.60 -1.83 -4.12
C TYR A 92 8.36 -2.31 -2.88
N ARG A 93 8.53 -1.39 -1.94
CA ARG A 93 9.13 -1.62 -0.64
C ARG A 93 8.11 -1.37 0.45
N ARG A 94 8.09 -2.27 1.44
CA ARG A 94 7.32 -2.08 2.66
C ARG A 94 8.01 -1.08 3.60
N ILE A 95 7.25 -0.06 4.02
CA ILE A 95 7.65 0.91 5.05
C ILE A 95 6.56 1.02 6.12
N ALA A 96 6.94 1.41 7.34
CA ALA A 96 5.99 1.69 8.41
C ALA A 96 5.65 3.18 8.41
N VAL A 97 4.36 3.53 8.42
CA VAL A 97 3.87 4.91 8.40
C VAL A 97 2.83 5.16 9.50
N PRO A 98 2.80 6.37 10.07
CA PRO A 98 1.74 6.77 11.00
C PRO A 98 0.43 7.01 10.25
N LEU A 99 -0.66 6.50 10.80
CA LEU A 99 -2.02 6.73 10.32
C LEU A 99 -2.73 7.81 11.15
N ARG A 100 -3.81 8.36 10.59
CA ARG A 100 -4.64 9.40 11.20
C ARG A 100 -5.30 8.93 12.48
N SER A 101 -5.63 7.64 12.57
CA SER A 101 -6.15 7.01 13.79
C SER A 101 -5.14 6.98 14.95
N GLY A 102 -3.87 7.27 14.70
CA GLY A 102 -2.79 7.26 15.70
C GLY A 102 -2.04 5.93 15.80
N VAL A 103 -2.40 4.94 14.97
CA VAL A 103 -1.66 3.67 14.87
C VAL A 103 -0.57 3.75 13.81
N THR A 104 0.35 2.78 13.81
CA THR A 104 1.35 2.60 12.76
C THR A 104 0.98 1.37 11.94
N ALA A 105 1.00 1.51 10.61
CA ALA A 105 0.74 0.42 9.69
C ALA A 105 1.86 0.29 8.67
N TRP A 106 2.01 -0.92 8.14
CA TRP A 106 2.82 -1.17 6.97
C TRP A 106 2.13 -0.62 5.72
N VAL A 107 2.90 -0.11 4.78
CA VAL A 107 2.43 0.29 3.45
C VAL A 107 3.50 -0.07 2.43
N TYR A 108 3.07 -0.49 1.25
CA TYR A 108 3.96 -0.71 0.11
C TYR A 108 4.07 0.56 -0.71
N VAL A 109 5.29 1.07 -0.88
CA VAL A 109 5.59 2.24 -1.70
C VAL A 109 6.55 1.87 -2.81
N PHE A 110 6.35 2.44 -3.98
CA PHE A 110 7.28 2.24 -5.09
C PHE A 110 8.69 2.71 -4.69
N ALA A 111 9.68 1.83 -4.86
CA ALA A 111 11.06 1.99 -4.40
C ALA A 111 12.07 2.21 -5.53
N GLY A 112 11.69 1.92 -6.79
CA GLY A 112 12.52 2.14 -7.97
C GLY A 112 13.56 1.04 -8.22
#